data_AF-A0AAN6PYA6-F1
#
_entry.id   AF-A0AAN6PYA6-F1
#
_cell.length_a   1.000
_cell.length_b   1.000
_cell.length_c   1.000
_cell.angle_alpha   90.00
_cell.angle_beta   90.00
_cell.angle_gamma   90.00
#
_symmetry.space_group_name_H-M   'P 1'
#
loop_
_entity.id
_entity.type
_entity.pdbx_description
1 polymer ?
#
loop_
_entity_poly.entity_id
_entity_poly.type
_entity_poly.pdbx_seq_one_letter_code
_entity_poly.pdbx_strand_id
1 'polypeptide(L)'
;MPSVKNPNAPSKNRLAARAAKARKTRQQAAAQGQLARQGGAIAKADARRGATSGLLPTSGPRAAISKKRQRKLEKQLRHAMKRKMEAEGEVEMKDAPAEKEKKTKGDGKAEVEMDVE
;
A
#
# COMPACT_ATOMS: atom_id res chain seq x y z
N MET A 1 45.08 27.98 -35.77
CA MET A 1 43.61 27.78 -35.76
C MET A 1 43.35 26.31 -36.06
N PRO A 2 42.55 25.57 -35.28
CA PRO A 2 42.26 24.18 -35.61
C PRO A 2 41.52 24.15 -36.95
N SER A 3 42.20 23.65 -37.98
CA SER A 3 41.64 23.43 -39.31
C SER A 3 40.61 22.31 -39.22
N VAL A 4 39.35 22.67 -39.04
CA VAL A 4 38.22 21.74 -39.12
C VAL A 4 37.75 21.71 -40.56
N LYS A 5 37.73 20.50 -41.15
CA LYS A 5 37.33 20.21 -42.54
C LYS A 5 35.92 20.74 -42.90
N ASN A 6 35.08 21.01 -41.90
CA ASN A 6 33.81 21.72 -42.06
C ASN A 6 33.52 22.60 -40.82
N PRO A 7 33.63 23.93 -40.91
CA PRO A 7 33.42 24.84 -39.78
C PRO A 7 31.95 24.88 -39.30
N ASN A 8 31.01 24.43 -40.12
CA ASN A 8 29.58 24.41 -39.79
C ASN A 8 29.14 23.11 -39.10
N ALA A 9 29.99 22.08 -39.07
CA ALA A 9 29.67 20.80 -38.46
C ALA A 9 30.27 20.67 -37.05
N PRO A 10 29.53 20.11 -36.08
CA PRO A 10 30.08 19.84 -34.76
C PRO A 10 31.20 18.80 -34.85
N SER A 11 32.26 18.99 -34.06
CA SER A 11 33.35 18.01 -33.95
C SER A 11 32.85 16.67 -33.42
N LYS A 12 33.56 15.57 -33.76
CA LYS A 12 33.25 14.22 -33.28
C LYS A 12 33.13 14.16 -31.74
N ASN A 13 33.97 14.89 -31.02
CA ASN A 13 33.94 14.97 -29.56
C ASN A 13 32.67 15.64 -29.05
N ARG A 14 32.21 16.70 -29.73
CA ARG A 14 30.95 17.38 -29.39
C ARG A 14 29.74 16.47 -29.63
N LEU A 15 29.77 15.65 -30.67
CA LEU A 15 28.73 14.64 -30.92
C LEU A 15 28.75 13.54 -29.85
N ALA A 16 29.92 13.04 -29.48
CA ALA A 16 30.06 12.05 -28.40
C ALA A 16 29.57 12.57 -27.06
N ALA A 17 29.90 13.82 -26.71
CA ALA A 17 29.43 14.47 -25.49
C ALA A 17 27.89 14.65 -25.48
N ARG A 18 27.30 15.03 -26.62
CA ARG A 18 25.83 15.10 -26.77
C ARG A 18 25.17 13.73 -26.60
N ALA A 19 25.74 12.68 -27.20
CA ALA A 19 25.26 11.31 -27.06
C ALA A 19 25.35 10.82 -25.60
N ALA A 20 26.47 11.09 -24.91
CA ALA A 20 26.64 10.76 -23.50
C ALA A 20 25.62 11.48 -22.61
N LYS A 21 25.39 12.79 -22.86
CA LYS A 21 24.36 13.57 -22.16
C LYS A 21 22.96 12.98 -22.37
N ALA A 22 22.61 12.62 -23.60
CA ALA A 22 21.33 11.99 -23.92
C ALA A 22 21.16 10.60 -23.29
N ARG A 23 22.23 9.80 -23.19
CA ARG A 23 22.20 8.52 -22.46
C ARG A 23 21.95 8.72 -20.97
N LYS A 24 22.62 9.69 -20.34
CA LYS A 24 22.44 10.03 -18.92
C LYS A 24 21.00 10.50 -18.63
N THR A 25 20.43 11.37 -19.48
CA THR A 25 19.05 11.83 -19.30
C THR A 25 18.04 10.72 -19.48
N ARG A 26 18.24 9.81 -20.47
CA ARG A 26 17.40 8.62 -20.65
C ARG A 26 17.48 7.67 -19.46
N GLN A 27 18.66 7.43 -18.89
CA GLN A 27 18.82 6.59 -17.70
C GLN A 27 18.10 7.20 -16.48
N GLN A 28 18.22 8.52 -16.27
CA GLN A 28 17.51 9.22 -15.20
C GLN A 28 15.98 9.15 -15.39
N ALA A 29 15.50 9.38 -16.61
CA ALA A 29 14.07 9.27 -16.94
C ALA A 29 13.55 7.83 -16.84
N ALA A 30 14.35 6.83 -17.20
CA ALA A 30 14.00 5.42 -17.06
C ALA A 30 13.95 5.00 -15.59
N ALA A 31 14.89 5.45 -14.75
CA ALA A 31 14.83 5.21 -13.31
C ALA A 31 13.58 5.88 -12.68
N GLN A 32 13.26 7.12 -13.08
CA GLN A 32 12.03 7.80 -12.65
C GLN A 32 10.75 7.13 -13.18
N GLY A 33 10.77 6.65 -14.42
CA GLY A 33 9.65 5.94 -15.05
C GLY A 33 9.45 4.51 -14.52
N GLN A 34 10.53 3.84 -14.12
CA GLN A 34 10.49 2.57 -13.39
C GLN A 34 9.93 2.76 -11.98
N LEU A 35 10.32 3.85 -11.29
CA LEU A 35 9.63 4.25 -10.05
C LEU A 35 8.13 4.49 -10.33
N ALA A 36 7.74 5.21 -11.38
CA ALA A 36 6.32 5.46 -11.67
C ALA A 36 5.52 4.18 -11.99
N ARG A 37 6.09 3.23 -12.74
CA ARG A 37 5.43 1.96 -13.10
C ARG A 37 5.33 0.96 -11.95
N GLN A 38 6.22 1.03 -10.96
CA GLN A 38 6.23 0.15 -9.79
C GLN A 38 5.70 0.82 -8.50
N GLY A 39 4.96 1.95 -8.62
CA GLY A 39 4.33 2.63 -7.46
C GLY A 39 5.24 3.57 -6.65
N GLY A 40 6.44 3.86 -7.14
CA GLY A 40 7.47 4.71 -6.53
C GLY A 40 7.50 6.18 -6.96
N ALA A 41 6.58 6.69 -7.79
CA ALA A 41 6.51 8.14 -8.04
C ALA A 41 5.88 8.84 -6.82
N ILE A 42 6.72 9.26 -5.88
CA ILE A 42 6.30 9.95 -4.66
C ILE A 42 5.96 11.39 -5.01
N ALA A 43 4.80 11.87 -4.58
CA ALA A 43 4.43 13.27 -4.72
C ALA A 43 5.50 14.17 -4.07
N LYS A 44 5.87 15.29 -4.69
CA LYS A 44 6.88 16.23 -4.15
C LYS A 44 6.60 16.64 -2.69
N ALA A 45 5.32 16.77 -2.34
CA ALA A 45 4.90 17.09 -0.97
C ALA A 45 5.25 15.97 0.04
N ASP A 46 5.16 14.71 -0.37
CA ASP A 46 5.46 13.56 0.49
C ASP A 46 6.96 13.31 0.58
N ALA A 47 7.71 13.55 -0.52
CA ALA A 47 9.17 13.55 -0.49
C ALA A 47 9.73 14.59 0.50
N ARG A 48 9.11 15.77 0.60
CA ARG A 48 9.49 16.81 1.59
C ARG A 48 9.25 16.37 3.04
N ARG A 49 8.34 15.44 3.29
CA ARG A 49 8.05 14.87 4.62
C ARG A 49 8.89 13.62 4.94
N GLY A 50 9.84 13.28 4.08
CA GLY A 50 10.75 12.16 4.28
C GLY A 50 10.31 10.84 3.64
N ALA A 51 9.31 10.84 2.74
CA ALA A 51 8.98 9.64 1.98
C ALA A 51 10.06 9.30 0.94
N THR A 52 10.44 8.03 0.87
CA THR A 52 11.42 7.49 -0.09
C THR A 52 10.83 6.29 -0.81
N SER A 53 11.47 5.81 -1.88
CA SER A 53 10.96 4.66 -2.64
C SER A 53 10.81 3.45 -1.71
N GLY A 54 9.56 3.01 -1.48
CA GLY A 54 9.23 1.92 -0.55
C GLY A 54 8.99 2.35 0.90
N LEU A 55 9.19 3.62 1.27
CA LEU A 55 8.93 4.15 2.62
C LEU A 55 7.94 5.32 2.58
N LEU A 56 6.80 5.16 3.24
CA LEU A 56 5.79 6.20 3.36
C LEU A 56 6.24 7.35 4.28
N PRO A 57 5.63 8.54 4.18
CA PRO A 57 5.88 9.63 5.13
C PRO A 57 5.68 9.17 6.58
N THR A 58 6.49 9.71 7.49
CA THR A 58 6.33 9.47 8.93
C THR A 58 5.29 10.38 9.59
N SER A 59 4.86 11.44 8.90
CA SER A 59 3.92 12.45 9.40
C SER A 59 2.84 12.81 8.37
N GLY A 60 1.71 13.32 8.88
CA GLY A 60 0.59 13.77 8.08
C GLY A 60 -0.41 12.66 7.71
N PRO A 61 -1.42 12.99 6.89
CA PRO A 61 -2.56 12.08 6.61
C PRO A 61 -2.17 10.84 5.80
N ARG A 62 -1.02 10.87 5.12
CA ARG A 62 -0.49 9.76 4.32
C ARG A 62 0.50 8.88 5.08
N ALA A 63 0.68 9.13 6.38
CA ALA A 63 1.58 8.34 7.21
C ALA A 63 1.00 6.94 7.47
N ALA A 64 1.85 5.93 7.37
CA ALA A 64 1.46 4.56 7.67
C ALA A 64 1.07 4.43 9.16
N ILE A 65 -0.13 3.94 9.42
CA ILE A 65 -0.60 3.69 10.77
C ILE A 65 -0.06 2.33 11.23
N SER A 66 0.44 2.25 12.46
CA SER A 66 0.88 0.96 13.02
C SER A 66 -0.28 -0.04 13.10
N LYS A 67 0.00 -1.32 12.87
CA LYS A 67 -1.00 -2.40 12.89
C LYS A 67 -1.81 -2.44 14.19
N LYS A 68 -1.19 -2.10 15.33
CA LYS A 68 -1.85 -2.01 16.64
C LYS A 68 -2.84 -0.85 16.69
N ARG A 69 -2.49 0.31 16.13
CA ARG A 69 -3.37 1.49 16.09
C ARG A 69 -4.51 1.29 15.10
N GLN A 70 -4.27 0.64 13.95
CA GLN A 70 -5.32 0.25 13.01
C GLN A 70 -6.38 -0.63 13.69
N ARG A 71 -5.96 -1.72 14.34
CA ARG A 71 -6.86 -2.61 15.10
C ARG A 71 -7.69 -1.88 16.16
N LYS A 72 -7.08 -0.91 16.87
CA LYS A 72 -7.79 -0.10 17.87
C LYS A 72 -8.84 0.80 17.24
N LEU A 73 -8.51 1.47 16.14
CA LEU A 73 -9.44 2.33 15.41
C LEU A 73 -10.60 1.53 14.83
N GLU A 74 -10.32 0.37 14.22
CA GLU A 74 -11.36 -0.55 13.73
C GLU A 74 -12.29 -1.01 14.85
N LYS A 75 -11.75 -1.37 16.02
CA LYS A 75 -12.57 -1.73 17.19
C LYS A 75 -13.47 -0.57 17.63
N GLN A 76 -12.92 0.64 17.74
CA GLN A 76 -13.68 1.83 18.11
C GLN A 76 -14.78 2.15 17.09
N LEU A 77 -14.47 2.07 15.80
CA LEU A 77 -15.43 2.24 14.71
C LEU A 77 -16.54 1.19 14.78
N ARG A 78 -16.22 -0.08 15.02
CA ARG A 78 -17.23 -1.14 15.21
C ARG A 78 -18.17 -0.82 16.36
N HIS A 79 -17.66 -0.38 17.50
CA HIS A 79 -18.50 0.00 18.64
C HIS A 79 -19.32 1.28 18.38
N ALA A 80 -18.78 2.24 17.63
CA ALA A 80 -19.52 3.44 17.23
C ALA A 80 -20.65 3.08 16.27
N MET A 81 -20.42 2.21 15.28
CA MET A 81 -21.44 1.73 14.35
C MET A 81 -22.55 0.95 15.07
N LYS A 82 -22.20 0.08 16.04
CA LYS A 82 -23.21 -0.62 16.86
C LYS A 82 -24.10 0.35 17.63
N ARG A 83 -23.50 1.32 18.32
CA ARG A 83 -24.25 2.37 19.03
C ARG A 83 -25.11 3.20 18.09
N LYS A 84 -24.62 3.48 16.88
CA LYS A 84 -25.36 4.20 15.84
C LYS A 84 -26.56 3.38 15.35
N MET A 85 -26.39 2.08 15.08
CA MET A 85 -27.47 1.17 14.71
C MET A 85 -28.52 1.01 15.82
N GLU A 86 -28.08 0.91 17.07
CA GLU A 86 -28.97 0.87 18.25
C GLU A 86 -29.75 2.18 18.43
N ALA A 87 -29.13 3.34 18.12
CA ALA A 87 -29.77 4.65 18.19
C ALA A 87 -30.67 4.97 16.99
N GLU A 88 -30.35 4.45 15.79
CA GLU A 88 -31.14 4.61 14.56
C GLU A 88 -32.29 3.60 14.46
N GLY A 89 -32.34 2.58 15.32
CA GLY A 89 -33.57 1.85 15.63
C GLY A 89 -34.04 0.81 14.60
N GLU A 90 -33.16 0.23 13.79
CA GLU A 90 -33.44 -0.96 12.98
C GLU A 90 -32.80 -2.20 13.62
N VAL A 91 -33.27 -2.55 14.82
CA VAL A 91 -33.07 -3.88 15.40
C VAL A 91 -34.34 -4.66 15.14
N GLU A 92 -34.31 -5.54 14.13
CA GLU A 92 -35.24 -6.66 14.05
C GLU A 92 -35.16 -7.41 15.39
N MET A 93 -36.23 -7.30 16.18
CA MET A 93 -36.39 -7.97 17.47
C MET A 93 -36.27 -9.48 17.27
N LYS A 94 -35.08 -10.04 17.46
CA LYS A 94 -34.89 -11.48 17.67
C LYS A 94 -35.02 -11.78 19.16
N ASP A 95 -36.23 -11.66 19.67
CA ASP A 95 -36.61 -12.23 20.96
C ASP A 95 -37.76 -13.22 20.77
N ALA A 96 -37.39 -14.50 20.71
CA ALA A 96 -38.22 -15.58 21.22
C ALA A 96 -37.29 -16.56 21.96
N PRO A 97 -37.35 -16.66 23.30
CA PRO A 97 -36.57 -17.65 24.03
C PRO A 97 -37.18 -19.04 23.79
N ALA A 98 -36.54 -19.84 22.94
CA ALA A 98 -36.81 -21.28 22.90
C ALA A 98 -36.26 -21.92 24.19
N GLU A 99 -37.07 -22.79 24.75
CA GLU A 99 -36.99 -23.32 26.10
C GLU A 99 -35.69 -24.07 26.42
N LYS A 100 -35.43 -24.16 27.73
CA LYS A 100 -34.33 -24.87 28.36
C LYS A 100 -34.37 -26.37 28.03
N GLU A 101 -33.67 -26.81 26.99
CA GLU A 101 -33.33 -28.23 26.85
C GLU A 101 -31.96 -28.52 27.46
N LYS A 102 -32.00 -29.24 28.59
CA LYS A 102 -30.87 -29.85 29.29
C LYS A 102 -30.04 -30.68 28.30
N LYS A 103 -28.85 -30.22 27.93
CA LYS A 103 -27.83 -31.09 27.33
C LYS A 103 -26.95 -31.66 28.43
N THR A 104 -27.13 -32.96 28.62
CA THR A 104 -26.36 -33.89 29.43
C THR A 104 -24.86 -33.73 29.18
N LYS A 105 -24.08 -33.66 30.27
CA LYS A 105 -22.65 -34.00 30.22
C LYS A 105 -22.56 -35.50 29.94
N GLY A 106 -21.90 -35.88 28.87
CA GLY A 106 -21.62 -37.26 28.49
C GLY A 106 -20.41 -37.30 27.56
N ASP A 107 -19.44 -38.09 27.98
CA ASP A 107 -18.07 -38.28 27.51
C ASP A 107 -17.89 -38.62 26.01
N GLY A 108 -16.66 -38.41 25.51
CA GLY A 108 -16.19 -39.16 24.32
C GLY A 108 -15.22 -38.41 23.41
N LYS A 109 -13.94 -38.34 23.80
CA LYS A 109 -12.83 -38.32 22.83
C LYS A 109 -12.89 -39.64 22.05
N ALA A 110 -13.14 -39.59 20.75
CA ALA A 110 -12.78 -40.66 19.83
C ALA A 110 -12.48 -40.03 18.47
N GLU A 111 -11.20 -40.07 18.13
CA GLU A 111 -10.62 -39.82 16.83
C GLU A 111 -11.30 -40.71 15.79
N VAL A 112 -11.71 -40.14 14.66
CA VAL A 112 -11.92 -40.90 13.43
C VAL A 112 -11.37 -40.06 12.28
N GLU A 113 -10.14 -40.39 11.89
CA GLU A 113 -9.61 -40.16 10.55
C GLU A 113 -10.60 -40.77 9.54
N MET A 114 -11.04 -39.97 8.57
CA MET A 114 -11.70 -40.48 7.37
C MET A 114 -10.77 -40.17 6.19
N ASP A 115 -9.90 -41.13 5.89
CA ASP A 115 -9.29 -41.29 4.58
C ASP A 115 -10.40 -41.52 3.54
N VAL A 116 -10.30 -40.83 2.40
CA VAL A 116 -11.16 -40.99 1.24
C VAL A 116 -10.32 -41.66 0.15
N GLU A 117 -10.59 -42.94 -0.12
CA GLU A 117 -10.35 -43.58 -1.42
C GLU A 117 -11.64 -43.54 -2.25
#